data_AF-A0A957J9A5-F1
#
_entry.id   AF-A0A957J9A5-F1
#
_cell.length_a   1.000
_cell.length_b   1.000
_cell.length_c   1.000
_cell.angle_alpha   90.00
_cell.angle_beta   90.00
_cell.angle_gamma   90.00
#
_symmetry.space_group_name_H-M   'P 1'
#
loop_
_entity.id
_entity.type
_entity.pdbx_description
1 polymer ?
#
loop_
_entity_poly.entity_id
_entity_poly.type
_entity_poly.pdbx_seq_one_letter_code
_entity_poly.pdbx_strand_id
1 'polypeptide(L)'
;MMPYRHKLIPGHLYHIYNRGVEYRPIFTRDQHWIFWTRRFVEYLEGKGRLLAYCLMPNHFHLLVEVGCADFGNEVMKPFGSSYVNAFNRQERRVGPLYQNRFQSKWVDTDDYLLTLSRYIHMNPVWAGLVRSPSAWPHSSYQDYVSGEARPWLHTEPVFAAFERQGFWPRGSLSREDAYVRYVTRPRYGPEQWEDWWVEES
;
A
#
# COMPACT_ATOMS: atom_id res chain seq x y z
N MET A 1 -22.50 0.97 -17.94
CA MET A 1 -21.82 -0.33 -18.13
C MET A 1 -20.60 -0.30 -17.23
N MET A 2 -20.57 -1.10 -16.15
CA MET A 2 -19.37 -1.18 -15.30
C MET A 2 -18.27 -1.85 -16.15
N PRO A 3 -17.08 -1.24 -16.33
CA PRO A 3 -16.03 -1.86 -17.12
C PRO A 3 -15.66 -3.21 -16.49
N TYR A 4 -15.53 -4.22 -17.34
CA TYR A 4 -15.10 -5.57 -16.97
C TYR A 4 -13.75 -5.45 -16.26
N ARG A 5 -13.75 -5.62 -14.93
CA ARG A 5 -12.52 -5.55 -14.14
C ARG A 5 -11.63 -6.73 -14.52
N HIS A 6 -10.37 -6.46 -14.82
CA HIS A 6 -9.38 -7.52 -14.97
C HIS A 6 -9.34 -8.37 -13.70
N LYS A 7 -9.54 -9.67 -13.87
CA LYS A 7 -9.35 -10.65 -12.80
C LYS A 7 -7.90 -10.55 -12.32
N LEU A 8 -7.70 -10.47 -11.00
CA LEU A 8 -6.36 -10.52 -10.42
C LEU A 8 -5.73 -11.88 -10.74
N ILE A 9 -4.55 -11.86 -11.34
CA ILE A 9 -3.85 -13.05 -11.83
C ILE A 9 -2.77 -13.45 -10.80
N PRO A 10 -2.75 -14.71 -10.33
CA PRO A 10 -1.67 -15.23 -9.48
C PRO A 10 -0.29 -15.03 -10.09
N GLY A 11 0.70 -14.73 -9.25
CA GLY A 11 2.09 -14.46 -9.65
C GLY A 11 2.36 -13.04 -10.13
N HIS A 12 1.33 -12.19 -10.23
CA HIS A 12 1.48 -10.80 -10.66
C HIS A 12 1.33 -9.81 -9.51
N LEU A 13 1.96 -8.65 -9.69
CA LEU A 13 1.95 -7.53 -8.76
C LEU A 13 0.81 -6.57 -9.06
N TYR A 14 0.18 -6.05 -8.02
CA TYR A 14 -0.91 -5.09 -8.15
C TYR A 14 -0.77 -3.98 -7.11
N HIS A 15 -1.05 -2.76 -7.54
CA HIS A 15 -1.47 -1.70 -6.63
C HIS A 15 -2.92 -1.94 -6.24
N ILE A 16 -3.21 -2.07 -4.96
CA ILE A 16 -4.56 -2.24 -4.43
C ILE A 16 -4.85 -1.11 -3.46
N TYR A 17 -5.97 -0.41 -3.66
CA TYR A 17 -6.37 0.72 -2.83
C TYR A 17 -7.88 0.78 -2.62
N ASN A 18 -8.30 1.44 -1.54
CA ASN A 18 -9.70 1.79 -1.30
C ASN A 18 -9.78 2.99 -0.34
N ARG A 19 -10.91 3.69 -0.39
CA ARG A 19 -11.16 4.89 0.43
C ARG A 19 -12.53 4.86 1.11
N GLY A 20 -12.64 5.62 2.18
CA GLY A 20 -13.87 5.84 2.93
C GLY A 20 -14.95 6.47 2.07
N VAL A 21 -16.21 6.10 2.33
CA VAL A 21 -17.37 6.75 1.71
C VAL A 21 -17.40 8.23 2.12
N GLU A 22 -17.64 9.14 1.16
CA GLU A 22 -17.59 10.59 1.38
C GLU A 22 -16.23 11.08 1.91
N TYR A 23 -15.13 10.42 1.55
CA TYR A 23 -13.77 10.76 2.00
C TYR A 23 -13.58 10.71 3.52
N ARG A 24 -14.52 10.07 4.24
CA ARG A 24 -14.49 10.03 5.69
C ARG A 24 -13.30 9.24 6.22
N PRO A 25 -12.78 9.60 7.41
CA PRO A 25 -11.77 8.79 8.06
C PRO A 25 -12.25 7.34 8.26
N ILE A 26 -11.41 6.40 7.86
CA ILE A 26 -11.57 4.97 8.13
C ILE A 26 -10.69 4.54 9.30
N PHE A 27 -9.72 5.37 9.71
CA PHE A 27 -8.92 5.19 10.92
C PHE A 27 -9.06 6.40 11.85
N THR A 28 -9.76 6.22 12.96
CA THR A 28 -10.09 7.29 13.92
C THR A 28 -9.45 7.07 15.29
N ARG A 29 -8.84 5.89 15.51
CA ARG A 29 -8.26 5.46 16.78
C ARG A 29 -7.03 4.59 16.51
N ASP A 30 -6.09 4.59 17.45
CA ASP A 30 -4.85 3.80 17.34
C ASP A 30 -5.11 2.31 17.08
N GLN A 31 -6.15 1.77 17.71
CA GLN A 31 -6.59 0.38 17.56
C GLN A 31 -7.00 0.04 16.13
N HIS A 32 -7.50 0.99 15.35
CA HIS A 32 -7.94 0.74 13.98
C HIS A 32 -6.76 0.41 13.07
N TRP A 33 -5.65 1.12 13.19
CA TRP A 33 -4.44 0.87 12.38
C TRP A 33 -3.87 -0.52 12.64
N ILE A 34 -3.78 -0.88 13.93
CA ILE A 34 -3.23 -2.17 14.39
C ILE A 34 -4.15 -3.31 13.93
N PHE A 35 -5.46 -3.17 14.18
CA PHE A 35 -6.44 -4.20 13.81
C PHE A 35 -6.51 -4.40 12.30
N TRP A 36 -6.52 -3.32 11.51
CA TRP A 36 -6.51 -3.39 10.05
C TRP A 36 -5.29 -4.16 9.55
N THR A 37 -4.10 -3.77 10.01
CA THR A 37 -2.82 -4.37 9.56
C THR A 37 -2.78 -5.86 9.90
N ARG A 38 -3.10 -6.20 11.15
CA ARG A 38 -3.14 -7.58 11.60
C ARG A 38 -4.12 -8.43 10.80
N ARG A 39 -5.36 -7.95 10.61
CA ARG A 39 -6.38 -8.70 9.86
C ARG A 39 -6.01 -8.85 8.39
N PHE A 40 -5.44 -7.82 7.77
CA PHE A 40 -5.00 -7.93 6.38
C PHE A 40 -3.93 -9.00 6.22
N VAL A 41 -2.90 -8.98 7.07
CA VAL A 41 -1.83 -10.00 7.06
C VAL A 41 -2.38 -11.41 7.29
N GLU A 42 -3.28 -11.59 8.26
CA GLU A 42 -3.93 -12.89 8.54
C GLU A 42 -4.73 -13.41 7.34
N TYR A 43 -5.44 -12.55 6.60
CA TYR A 43 -6.17 -12.99 5.40
C TYR A 43 -5.28 -13.22 4.19
N LEU A 44 -4.14 -12.52 4.11
CA LEU A 44 -3.17 -12.62 3.03
C LEU A 44 -2.31 -13.89 3.13
N GLU A 45 -2.11 -14.42 4.34
CA GLU A 45 -1.27 -15.60 4.60
C GLU A 45 -1.61 -16.77 3.65
N GLY A 46 -0.57 -17.27 2.96
CA GLY A 46 -0.68 -18.35 1.97
C GLY A 46 -1.38 -17.97 0.65
N LYS A 47 -1.85 -16.72 0.49
CA LYS A 47 -2.64 -16.26 -0.66
C LYS A 47 -2.04 -15.06 -1.39
N GLY A 48 -0.90 -14.56 -0.92
CA GLY A 48 -0.16 -13.49 -1.57
C GLY A 48 0.99 -13.00 -0.71
N ARG A 49 1.67 -11.96 -1.20
CA ARG A 49 2.79 -11.29 -0.51
C ARG A 49 2.56 -9.79 -0.48
N LEU A 50 2.72 -9.17 0.68
CA LEU A 50 2.69 -7.70 0.80
C LEU A 50 4.12 -7.17 0.67
N LEU A 51 4.35 -6.29 -0.29
CA LEU A 51 5.68 -5.73 -0.56
C LEU A 51 5.82 -4.33 0.04
N ALA A 52 4.78 -3.50 -0.07
CA ALA A 52 4.74 -2.17 0.53
C ALA A 52 3.31 -1.77 0.88
N TYR A 53 3.15 -0.90 1.88
CA TYR A 53 1.84 -0.33 2.21
C TYR A 53 1.94 1.08 2.81
N CYS A 54 0.84 1.82 2.73
CA CYS A 54 0.60 3.02 3.52
C CYS A 54 -0.88 3.12 3.86
N LEU A 55 -1.18 3.30 5.15
CA LEU A 55 -2.52 3.57 5.65
C LEU A 55 -2.63 5.08 5.90
N MET A 56 -3.65 5.68 5.32
CA MET A 56 -3.96 7.10 5.39
C MET A 56 -5.28 7.28 6.15
N PRO A 57 -5.57 8.44 6.76
CA PRO A 57 -6.77 8.61 7.59
C PRO A 57 -8.07 8.14 6.92
N ASN A 58 -8.25 8.40 5.62
CA ASN A 58 -9.46 8.07 4.86
C ASN A 58 -9.26 6.98 3.78
N HIS A 59 -8.05 6.48 3.55
CA HIS A 59 -7.77 5.49 2.49
C HIS A 59 -6.54 4.62 2.80
N PHE A 60 -6.24 3.66 1.94
CA PHE A 60 -5.01 2.87 2.03
C PHE A 60 -4.46 2.54 0.64
N HIS A 61 -3.15 2.32 0.56
CA HIS A 61 -2.47 1.78 -0.61
C HIS A 61 -1.64 0.57 -0.26
N LEU A 62 -1.70 -0.45 -1.12
CA LEU A 62 -0.98 -1.71 -0.98
C LEU A 62 -0.29 -2.04 -2.29
N LEU A 63 0.93 -2.53 -2.20
CA LEU A 63 1.64 -3.20 -3.29
C LEU A 63 1.70 -4.69 -2.95
N VAL A 64 0.94 -5.49 -3.70
CA VAL A 64 0.68 -6.90 -3.37
C VAL A 64 1.01 -7.78 -4.56
N GLU A 65 1.70 -8.88 -4.29
CA GLU A 65 1.74 -10.02 -5.20
C GLU A 65 0.58 -10.95 -4.90
N VAL A 66 -0.24 -11.21 -5.91
CA VAL A 66 -1.40 -12.08 -5.78
C VAL A 66 -0.94 -13.53 -5.86
N GLY A 67 -1.34 -14.37 -4.90
CA GLY A 67 -0.96 -15.79 -4.83
C GLY A 67 -2.10 -16.76 -5.10
N CYS A 68 -3.35 -16.32 -5.15
CA CYS A 68 -4.52 -17.18 -5.40
C CYS A 68 -5.44 -16.64 -6.50
N ALA A 69 -6.16 -17.55 -7.15
CA ALA A 69 -6.94 -17.26 -8.36
C ALA A 69 -8.19 -16.38 -8.09
N ASP A 70 -8.72 -16.40 -6.87
CA ASP A 70 -9.86 -15.58 -6.46
C ASP A 70 -9.52 -14.69 -5.26
N PHE A 71 -8.39 -13.97 -5.37
CA PHE A 71 -7.90 -13.04 -4.35
C PHE A 71 -8.96 -12.05 -3.84
N GLY A 72 -9.85 -11.60 -4.72
CA GLY A 72 -10.97 -10.73 -4.36
C GLY A 72 -11.91 -11.37 -3.34
N ASN A 73 -12.31 -12.63 -3.53
CA ASN A 73 -13.23 -13.33 -2.63
C ASN A 73 -12.52 -14.03 -1.46
N GLU A 74 -11.28 -14.45 -1.62
CA GLU A 74 -10.53 -15.19 -0.61
C GLU A 74 -9.77 -14.30 0.37
N VAL A 75 -9.40 -13.09 -0.05
CA VAL A 75 -8.63 -12.12 0.76
C VAL A 75 -9.44 -10.85 0.95
N MET A 76 -9.65 -10.05 -0.11
CA MET A 76 -10.13 -8.67 0.04
C MET A 76 -11.55 -8.56 0.63
N LYS A 77 -12.48 -9.43 0.20
CA LYS A 77 -13.87 -9.45 0.68
C LYS A 77 -13.99 -9.85 2.17
N PRO A 78 -13.41 -10.97 2.64
CA PRO A 78 -13.52 -11.35 4.04
C PRO A 78 -12.72 -10.42 4.95
N PHE A 79 -11.54 -9.96 4.54
CA PHE A 79 -10.80 -8.90 5.24
C PHE A 79 -11.63 -7.61 5.37
N GLY A 80 -12.18 -7.12 4.26
CA GLY A 80 -12.98 -5.89 4.25
C GLY A 80 -14.19 -6.02 5.16
N SER A 81 -14.93 -7.13 5.07
CA SER A 81 -16.07 -7.43 5.94
C SER A 81 -15.67 -7.45 7.41
N SER A 82 -14.55 -8.10 7.74
CA SER A 82 -14.02 -8.17 9.11
C SER A 82 -13.72 -6.78 9.67
N TYR A 83 -13.08 -5.92 8.88
CA TYR A 83 -12.71 -4.57 9.31
C TYR A 83 -13.94 -3.67 9.47
N VAL A 84 -14.83 -3.66 8.47
CA VAL A 84 -16.05 -2.83 8.50
C VAL A 84 -16.93 -3.19 9.69
N ASN A 85 -17.10 -4.48 9.98
CA ASN A 85 -17.90 -4.93 11.12
C ASN A 85 -17.28 -4.51 12.46
N ALA A 86 -15.95 -4.61 12.60
CA ALA A 86 -15.25 -4.16 13.80
C ALA A 86 -15.35 -2.64 13.99
N PHE A 87 -15.08 -1.87 12.93
CA PHE A 87 -15.19 -0.41 12.93
C PHE A 87 -16.60 0.05 13.29
N ASN A 88 -17.63 -0.50 12.63
CA ASN A 88 -19.02 -0.14 12.86
C ASN A 88 -19.46 -0.44 14.30
N ARG A 89 -19.03 -1.57 14.87
CA ARG A 89 -19.30 -1.90 16.27
C ARG A 89 -18.60 -0.92 17.23
N GLN A 90 -17.34 -0.59 16.96
CA GLN A 90 -16.54 0.30 17.80
C GLN A 90 -17.03 1.75 17.77
N GLU A 91 -17.44 2.24 16.60
CA GLU A 91 -17.93 3.61 16.40
C GLU A 91 -19.46 3.73 16.46
N ARG A 92 -20.17 2.67 16.87
CA ARG A 92 -21.64 2.62 16.98
C ARG A 92 -22.36 3.08 15.70
N ARG A 93 -21.85 2.64 14.56
CA ARG A 93 -22.31 3.04 13.22
C ARG A 93 -22.92 1.86 12.48
N VAL A 94 -23.75 2.16 11.49
CA VAL A 94 -24.26 1.19 10.51
C VAL A 94 -23.92 1.64 9.09
N GLY A 95 -23.98 0.72 8.14
CA GLY A 95 -23.77 1.00 6.72
C GLY A 95 -22.32 0.85 6.23
N PRO A 96 -22.08 1.21 4.95
CA PRO A 96 -20.79 1.01 4.30
C PRO A 96 -19.71 1.90 4.93
N LEU A 97 -18.49 1.38 5.04
CA LEU A 97 -17.32 2.19 5.42
C LEU A 97 -16.58 2.70 4.19
N TYR A 98 -16.39 1.83 3.21
CA TYR A 98 -15.71 2.13 1.96
C TYR A 98 -16.69 2.64 0.90
N GLN A 99 -16.22 3.51 0.00
CA GLN A 99 -17.06 4.06 -1.08
C GLN A 99 -17.52 2.98 -2.06
N ASN A 100 -16.61 2.08 -2.43
CA ASN A 100 -16.85 1.01 -3.39
C ASN A 100 -16.02 -0.22 -3.02
N ARG A 101 -16.07 -1.24 -3.88
CA ARG A 101 -15.05 -2.31 -3.87
C ARG A 101 -13.66 -1.69 -4.10
N PHE A 102 -12.63 -2.34 -3.55
CA PHE A 102 -11.24 -1.97 -3.81
C PHE A 102 -10.98 -1.83 -5.31
N GLN A 103 -10.04 -0.95 -5.67
CA GLN A 103 -9.50 -0.81 -7.01
C GLN A 103 -8.17 -1.54 -7.12
N SER A 104 -7.79 -1.88 -8.35
CA SER A 104 -6.52 -2.55 -8.61
C SER A 104 -5.90 -2.12 -9.94
N LYS A 105 -4.60 -1.81 -9.95
CA LYS A 105 -3.81 -1.54 -11.16
C LYS A 105 -2.70 -2.59 -11.26
N TRP A 106 -2.56 -3.23 -12.43
CA TRP A 106 -1.50 -4.24 -12.67
C TRP A 106 -0.15 -3.53 -12.73
N VAL A 107 0.85 -4.08 -12.04
CA VAL A 107 2.24 -3.61 -12.03
C VAL A 107 3.08 -4.62 -12.82
N ASP A 108 3.45 -4.25 -14.04
CA ASP A 108 4.05 -5.15 -15.04
C ASP A 108 5.50 -4.80 -15.40
N THR A 109 6.02 -3.69 -14.88
CA THR A 109 7.40 -3.24 -15.11
C THR A 109 8.11 -2.87 -13.81
N ASP A 110 9.44 -2.96 -13.82
CA ASP A 110 10.29 -2.56 -12.70
C ASP A 110 10.21 -1.04 -12.44
N ASP A 111 10.20 -0.22 -13.49
CA ASP A 111 10.02 1.23 -13.36
C ASP A 111 8.72 1.55 -12.63
N TYR A 112 7.62 0.90 -13.00
CA TYR A 112 6.35 1.11 -12.36
C TYR A 112 6.35 0.60 -10.91
N LEU A 113 6.94 -0.56 -10.64
CA LEU A 113 7.10 -1.10 -9.30
C LEU A 113 7.83 -0.13 -8.36
N LEU A 114 8.96 0.44 -8.80
CA LEU A 114 9.74 1.40 -8.00
C LEU A 114 8.98 2.71 -7.80
N THR A 115 8.40 3.22 -8.88
CA THR A 115 7.58 4.44 -8.93
C THR A 115 6.44 4.35 -7.92
N LEU A 116 5.70 3.24 -7.95
CA LEU A 116 4.62 2.95 -7.01
C LEU A 116 5.09 2.81 -5.56
N SER A 117 6.21 2.12 -5.33
CA SER A 117 6.77 1.97 -3.99
C SER A 117 7.08 3.34 -3.36
N ARG A 118 7.70 4.24 -4.13
CA ARG A 118 7.91 5.64 -3.73
C ARG A 118 6.60 6.37 -3.49
N TYR A 119 5.63 6.24 -4.38
CA TYR A 119 4.33 6.89 -4.23
C TYR A 119 3.66 6.52 -2.90
N ILE A 120 3.62 5.22 -2.60
CA ILE A 120 3.04 4.69 -1.36
C ILE A 120 3.68 5.33 -0.13
N HIS A 121 5.02 5.41 -0.07
CA HIS A 121 5.70 5.95 1.11
C HIS A 121 5.72 7.47 1.20
N MET A 122 5.66 8.18 0.06
CA MET A 122 5.59 9.64 0.05
C MET A 122 4.17 10.18 0.25
N ASN A 123 3.15 9.32 0.16
CA ASN A 123 1.75 9.73 0.26
C ASN A 123 1.45 10.57 1.53
N PRO A 124 1.89 10.19 2.75
CA PRO A 124 1.71 11.02 3.95
C PRO A 124 2.37 12.40 3.87
N VAL A 125 3.50 12.51 3.17
CA VAL A 125 4.22 13.78 2.99
C VAL A 125 3.49 14.68 2.01
N TRP A 126 3.07 14.12 0.88
CA TRP A 126 2.33 14.85 -0.14
C TRP A 126 0.93 15.27 0.32
N ALA A 127 0.29 14.49 1.21
CA ALA A 127 -0.93 14.88 1.90
C ALA A 127 -0.73 15.93 3.01
N GLY A 128 0.52 16.35 3.28
CA GLY A 128 0.84 17.34 4.31
C GLY A 128 0.70 16.84 5.75
N LEU A 129 0.56 15.52 5.97
CA LEU A 129 0.42 14.94 7.32
C LEU A 129 1.74 14.95 8.10
N VAL A 130 2.85 14.77 7.39
CA VAL A 130 4.21 14.72 7.97
C VAL A 130 5.23 15.37 7.04
N ARG A 131 6.39 15.77 7.58
CA ARG A 131 7.49 16.38 6.79
C ARG A 131 8.41 15.35 6.13
N SER A 132 8.40 14.10 6.58
CA SER A 132 9.23 13.02 6.05
C SER A 132 8.47 11.69 6.13
N PRO A 133 8.73 10.73 5.22
CA PRO A 133 8.07 9.43 5.24
C PRO A 133 8.39 8.64 6.53
N SER A 134 9.57 8.84 7.13
CA SER A 134 9.96 8.24 8.41
C SER A 134 9.09 8.65 9.59
N ALA A 135 8.43 9.80 9.52
CA ALA A 135 7.55 10.31 10.58
C ALA A 135 6.13 9.73 10.52
N TRP A 136 5.79 8.94 9.49
CA TRP A 136 4.48 8.28 9.38
C TRP A 136 4.56 6.80 9.79
N PRO A 137 4.12 6.43 11.00
CA PRO A 137 4.27 5.06 11.51
C PRO A 137 3.32 4.05 10.84
N HIS A 138 2.30 4.52 10.12
CA HIS A 138 1.29 3.68 9.50
C HIS A 138 1.62 3.33 8.03
N SER A 139 2.91 3.24 7.71
CA SER A 139 3.41 2.77 6.42
C SER A 139 4.44 1.65 6.60
N SER A 140 4.86 1.06 5.49
CA SER A 140 5.99 0.13 5.47
C SER A 140 7.33 0.81 5.24
N TYR A 141 7.41 2.16 5.23
CA TYR A 141 8.66 2.86 4.89
C TYR A 141 9.81 2.48 5.85
N GLN A 142 9.51 2.34 7.14
CA GLN A 142 10.50 1.97 8.15
C GLN A 142 11.14 0.60 7.87
N ASP A 143 10.39 -0.36 7.34
CA ASP A 143 10.91 -1.69 6.96
C ASP A 143 11.91 -1.65 5.80
N TYR A 144 11.91 -0.58 5.01
CA TYR A 144 12.85 -0.38 3.91
C TYR A 144 14.13 0.32 4.33
N VAL A 145 14.14 0.97 5.50
CA VAL A 145 15.25 1.85 5.91
C VAL A 145 15.91 1.41 7.23
N SER A 146 15.29 0.52 7.99
CA SER A 146 15.84 -0.02 9.24
C SER A 146 16.87 -1.15 9.02
N GLY A 147 16.85 -1.80 7.86
CA GLY A 147 17.58 -3.05 7.60
C GLY A 147 16.90 -4.29 8.15
N GLU A 148 15.84 -4.13 8.95
CA GLU A 148 15.06 -5.20 9.57
C GLU A 148 13.58 -5.02 9.24
N ALA A 149 13.15 -5.65 8.14
CA ALA A 149 11.74 -5.68 7.76
C ALA A 149 10.95 -6.64 8.66
N ARG A 150 9.68 -6.31 8.91
CA ARG A 150 8.77 -7.23 9.60
C ARG A 150 8.65 -8.55 8.83
N PRO A 151 8.55 -9.72 9.51
CA PRO A 151 8.63 -11.03 8.85
C PRO A 151 7.56 -11.29 7.77
N TRP A 152 6.41 -10.63 7.86
CA TRP A 152 5.29 -10.76 6.91
C TRP A 152 5.37 -9.77 5.73
N LEU A 153 6.39 -8.89 5.70
CA LEU A 153 6.60 -7.94 4.62
C LEU A 153 7.77 -8.39 3.74
N HIS A 154 7.52 -8.44 2.43
CA HIS A 154 8.48 -8.94 1.45
C HIS A 154 9.08 -7.76 0.66
N THR A 155 10.11 -7.10 1.19
CA THR A 155 10.74 -5.93 0.56
C THR A 155 11.68 -6.29 -0.60
N GLU A 156 12.15 -7.53 -0.64
CA GLU A 156 13.16 -8.00 -1.60
C GLU A 156 12.80 -7.78 -3.09
N PRO A 157 11.56 -8.02 -3.56
CA PRO A 157 11.22 -7.77 -4.97
C PRO A 157 11.43 -6.31 -5.40
N VAL A 158 11.19 -5.35 -4.51
CA VAL A 158 11.42 -3.93 -4.76
C VAL A 158 12.92 -3.64 -4.79
N PHE A 159 13.70 -4.17 -3.83
CA PHE A 159 15.16 -4.02 -3.86
C PHE A 159 15.81 -4.67 -5.09
N ALA A 160 15.31 -5.83 -5.52
CA ALA A 160 15.78 -6.49 -6.72
C ALA A 160 15.49 -5.66 -7.99
N ALA A 161 14.32 -5.03 -8.08
CA ALA A 161 14.02 -4.09 -9.17
C ALA A 161 14.95 -2.85 -9.11
N PHE A 162 15.28 -2.39 -7.91
CA PHE A 162 16.16 -1.26 -7.67
C PHE A 162 17.61 -1.53 -8.16
N GLU A 163 18.12 -2.75 -7.94
CA GLU A 163 19.41 -3.20 -8.47
C GLU A 163 19.36 -3.30 -10.00
N ARG A 164 18.32 -3.93 -10.58
CA ARG A 164 18.17 -4.08 -12.04
C ARG A 164 18.11 -2.76 -12.79
N GLN A 165 17.48 -1.75 -12.19
CA GLN A 165 17.35 -0.40 -12.74
C GLN A 165 18.59 0.49 -12.52
N GLY A 166 19.62 -0.03 -11.83
CA GLY A 166 20.87 0.70 -11.60
C GLY A 166 20.75 1.87 -10.61
N PHE A 167 19.64 1.97 -9.86
CA PHE A 167 19.50 2.97 -8.80
C PHE A 167 20.36 2.65 -7.58
N TRP A 168 20.86 1.42 -7.47
CA TRP A 168 21.87 1.01 -6.51
C TRP A 168 23.12 0.47 -7.23
N PRO A 169 24.10 1.33 -7.54
CA PRO A 169 25.39 0.88 -8.03
C PRO A 169 26.17 0.18 -6.91
N ARG A 170 26.74 -0.99 -7.21
CA ARG A 170 27.55 -1.77 -6.25
C ARG A 170 28.68 -0.92 -5.66
N GLY A 171 28.81 -0.93 -4.33
CA GLY A 171 30.01 -0.45 -3.62
C GLY A 171 29.99 0.98 -3.07
N SER A 172 28.84 1.67 -2.99
CA SER A 172 28.81 3.06 -2.48
C SER A 172 27.81 3.36 -1.34
N LEU A 173 26.69 2.63 -1.24
CA LEU A 173 25.65 2.80 -0.21
C LEU A 173 25.06 1.44 0.18
N SER A 174 24.44 1.35 1.36
CA SER A 174 23.51 0.26 1.69
C SER A 174 22.24 0.38 0.83
N ARG A 175 21.41 -0.68 0.74
CA ARG A 175 20.11 -0.59 0.04
C ARG A 175 19.25 0.47 0.69
N GLU A 176 19.26 0.45 2.01
CA GLU A 176 18.45 1.30 2.86
C GLU A 176 18.75 2.77 2.51
N ASP A 177 20.02 3.15 2.46
CA ASP A 177 20.45 4.50 2.08
C ASP A 177 20.12 4.85 0.63
N ALA A 178 20.30 3.90 -0.29
CA ALA A 178 19.98 4.09 -1.69
C ALA A 178 18.47 4.30 -1.88
N TYR A 179 17.65 3.56 -1.14
CA TYR A 179 16.19 3.68 -1.13
C TYR A 179 15.73 5.00 -0.51
N VAL A 180 16.32 5.42 0.63
CA VAL A 180 16.07 6.74 1.23
C VAL A 180 16.29 7.84 0.19
N ARG A 181 17.44 7.81 -0.51
CA ARG A 181 17.75 8.80 -1.54
C ARG A 181 16.75 8.76 -2.68
N TYR A 182 16.33 7.58 -3.13
CA TYR A 182 15.36 7.46 -4.21
C TYR A 182 13.98 8.02 -3.85
N VAL A 183 13.45 7.64 -2.68
CA VAL A 183 12.12 8.07 -2.24
C VAL A 183 12.08 9.59 -2.03
N THR A 184 13.12 10.16 -1.42
CA THR A 184 13.17 11.58 -1.05
C THR A 184 13.70 12.51 -2.14
N ARG A 185 14.17 11.99 -3.28
CA ARG A 185 14.74 12.82 -4.35
C ARG A 185 13.69 13.81 -4.89
N PRO A 186 13.95 15.13 -4.98
CA PRO A 186 12.97 16.14 -5.40
C PRO A 186 12.43 16.01 -6.84
N ARG A 187 12.96 15.07 -7.62
CA ARG A 187 12.76 14.97 -9.07
C ARG A 187 11.32 14.69 -9.51
N TYR A 188 10.45 14.28 -8.58
CA TYR A 188 9.05 13.91 -8.85
C TYR A 188 8.16 14.51 -7.74
N GLY A 189 7.45 15.59 -8.06
CA GLY A 189 6.46 16.24 -7.19
C GLY A 189 5.06 15.64 -7.35
N PRO A 190 4.06 16.02 -6.51
CA PRO A 190 2.70 15.46 -6.53
C PRO A 190 1.99 15.64 -7.89
N GLU A 191 2.38 16.62 -8.70
CA GLU A 191 1.82 16.93 -10.02
C GLU A 191 1.86 15.74 -11.00
N GLN A 192 2.91 14.91 -10.95
CA GLN A 192 3.03 13.71 -11.79
C GLN A 192 2.14 12.55 -11.33
N TRP A 193 1.52 12.72 -10.18
CA TRP A 193 0.66 11.76 -9.53
C TRP A 193 -0.77 12.26 -9.45
N GLU A 194 -1.11 13.40 -10.08
CA GLU A 194 -2.46 13.98 -10.01
C GLU A 194 -3.54 12.97 -10.39
N ASP A 195 -3.31 12.18 -11.44
CA ASP A 195 -4.23 11.11 -11.86
C ASP A 195 -4.43 10.05 -10.76
N TRP A 196 -3.38 9.75 -9.99
CA TRP A 196 -3.43 8.83 -8.87
C TRP A 196 -4.08 9.48 -7.65
N TRP A 197 -3.68 10.70 -7.30
CA TRP A 197 -4.20 11.45 -6.15
C TRP A 197 -5.70 11.69 -6.28
N VAL A 198 -6.18 12.12 -7.45
CA VAL A 198 -7.59 12.45 -7.67
C VAL A 198 -8.46 11.19 -7.67
N GLU A 199 -7.97 10.07 -8.21
CA GLU A 199 -8.70 8.80 -8.21
C GLU A 199 -8.74 8.13 -6.82
N GLU A 200 -7.73 8.36 -6.00
CA GLU A 200 -7.42 7.51 -4.84
C GLU A 200 -7.64 8.17 -3.47
N SER A 201 -7.56 9.51 -3.40
CA SER A 201 -7.65 10.30 -2.16
C SER A 201 -9.07 10.69 -1.80
#